data_AF-A0A8T6P3R1-F1
#
_entry.id   AF-A0A8T6P3R1-F1
#
_cell.length_a   1.000
_cell.length_b   1.000
_cell.length_c   1.000
_cell.angle_alpha   90.00
_cell.angle_beta   90.00
_cell.angle_gamma   90.00
#
_symmetry.space_group_name_H-M   'P 1'
#
loop_
_entity.id
_entity.type
_entity.pdbx_description
1 polymer ?
#
loop_
_entity_poly.entity_id
_entity_poly.type
_entity_poly.pdbx_seq_one_letter_code
_entity_poly.pdbx_strand_id
1 'polypeptide(L)'
;MKAWSNLFAVTFLIGFTALAAALGYGALAGDFWGSQAFVVALRFFGTTWILVGLTLWIAYNRREAGNEELNPALELPTLAAAILALITALFYVSPLMPILGWASVGLASMALLIGVIVTLALPAFPEPVTVSWPEGGEPTVSGHDDHGHSADHAHEVVAQSADDLTRIEGIGPKLASILKDAGVLTFAQLAERQSDELTKLVKAAGFGAPFNAESWPEQAQLAAAGQWDDLQDLQDQLQGGRYTT
;
A
#
# COMPACT_ATOMS: atom_id res chain seq x y z
N MET A 1 2.66 -6.93 4.55
CA MET A 1 2.00 -5.75 3.92
C MET A 1 2.62 -5.39 2.56
N LYS A 2 3.85 -4.86 2.44
CA LYS A 2 4.44 -4.46 1.13
C LYS A 2 4.56 -5.57 0.07
N ALA A 3 4.82 -6.81 0.48
CA ALA A 3 5.04 -7.93 -0.44
C ALA A 3 3.82 -8.22 -1.34
N TRP A 4 2.60 -8.05 -0.82
CA TRP A 4 1.36 -8.39 -1.54
C TRP A 4 0.94 -7.31 -2.55
N SER A 5 1.06 -6.04 -2.19
CA SER A 5 0.88 -4.92 -3.12
C SER A 5 1.88 -5.00 -4.29
N ASN A 6 3.12 -5.40 -4.01
CA ASN A 6 4.14 -5.56 -5.05
C ASN A 6 3.79 -6.74 -5.99
N LEU A 7 3.19 -7.80 -5.47
CA LEU A 7 2.81 -8.98 -6.27
C LEU A 7 1.76 -8.62 -7.33
N PHE A 8 0.72 -7.86 -6.97
CA PHE A 8 -0.25 -7.32 -7.93
C PHE A 8 0.45 -6.46 -9.00
N ALA A 9 1.21 -5.45 -8.58
CA ALA A 9 1.80 -4.50 -9.51
C ALA A 9 2.73 -5.18 -10.53
N VAL A 10 3.55 -6.12 -10.06
CA VAL A 10 4.48 -6.89 -10.91
C VAL A 10 3.73 -7.77 -11.90
N THR A 11 2.73 -8.54 -11.44
CA THR A 11 1.97 -9.45 -12.31
C THR A 11 1.19 -8.70 -13.38
N PHE A 12 0.54 -7.60 -13.00
CA PHE A 12 -0.16 -6.73 -13.93
C PHE A 12 0.78 -6.12 -14.98
N LEU A 13 1.94 -5.59 -14.54
CA LEU A 13 2.90 -4.96 -15.44
C LEU A 13 3.49 -5.96 -16.46
N ILE A 14 3.78 -7.19 -16.02
CA ILE A 14 4.22 -8.27 -16.93
C ILE A 14 3.16 -8.53 -18.01
N GLY A 15 1.89 -8.66 -17.61
CA GLY A 15 0.80 -8.89 -18.56
C GLY A 15 0.61 -7.71 -19.53
N PHE A 16 0.61 -6.49 -18.99
CA PHE A 16 0.46 -5.26 -19.77
C PHE A 16 1.58 -5.08 -20.79
N THR A 17 2.84 -5.25 -20.39
CA THR A 17 3.99 -5.10 -21.29
C THR A 17 3.99 -6.16 -22.39
N ALA A 18 3.67 -7.42 -22.06
CA ALA A 18 3.53 -8.49 -23.05
C ALA A 18 2.43 -8.18 -24.08
N LEU A 19 1.24 -7.75 -23.62
CA LEU A 19 0.14 -7.41 -24.51
C LEU A 19 0.48 -6.19 -25.39
N ALA A 20 1.05 -5.13 -24.80
CA ALA A 20 1.47 -3.94 -25.53
C ALA A 20 2.50 -4.27 -26.62
N ALA A 21 3.49 -5.12 -26.32
CA ALA A 21 4.47 -5.57 -27.30
C ALA A 21 3.82 -6.35 -28.45
N ALA A 22 2.87 -7.24 -28.14
CA ALA A 22 2.17 -8.04 -29.16
C ALA A 22 1.26 -7.19 -30.07
N LEU A 23 0.63 -6.15 -29.52
CA LEU A 23 -0.17 -5.20 -30.28
C LEU A 23 0.70 -4.26 -31.11
N GLY A 24 1.78 -3.75 -30.53
CA GLY A 24 2.75 -2.90 -31.22
C GLY A 24 3.38 -3.60 -32.43
N TYR A 25 3.78 -4.87 -32.26
CA TYR A 25 4.26 -5.68 -33.38
C TYR A 25 3.19 -5.83 -34.48
N GLY A 26 1.95 -6.16 -34.10
CA GLY A 26 0.85 -6.32 -35.05
C GLY A 26 0.56 -5.05 -35.85
N ALA A 27 0.62 -3.88 -35.20
CA ALA A 27 0.47 -2.59 -35.87
C ALA A 27 1.60 -2.31 -36.87
N LEU A 28 2.85 -2.59 -36.50
CA LEU A 28 4.01 -2.40 -37.38
C LEU A 28 4.03 -3.38 -38.57
N ALA A 29 3.60 -4.62 -38.34
CA ALA A 29 3.56 -5.66 -39.36
C ALA A 29 2.36 -5.54 -40.32
N GLY A 30 1.38 -4.69 -40.02
CA GLY A 30 0.11 -4.63 -40.76
C GLY A 30 -0.76 -5.88 -40.59
N ASP A 31 -0.43 -6.73 -39.62
CA ASP A 31 -1.10 -8.00 -39.32
C ASP A 31 -1.54 -8.00 -37.85
N PHE A 32 -2.66 -7.33 -37.61
CA PHE A 32 -3.14 -7.10 -36.25
C PHE A 32 -3.64 -8.38 -35.60
N TRP A 33 -4.29 -9.26 -36.36
CA TRP A 33 -4.86 -10.50 -35.83
C TRP A 33 -3.84 -11.63 -35.77
N GLY A 34 -2.73 -11.50 -36.51
CA GLY A 34 -1.50 -12.27 -36.32
C GLY A 34 -1.55 -13.64 -36.95
N SER A 35 -0.77 -13.82 -38.02
CA SER A 35 -0.35 -15.11 -38.58
C SER A 35 0.77 -15.77 -37.76
N GLN A 36 1.53 -14.97 -37.01
CA GLN A 36 2.68 -15.43 -36.23
C GLN A 36 2.25 -16.05 -34.89
N ALA A 37 2.45 -17.36 -34.75
CA ALA A 37 2.04 -18.13 -33.57
C ALA A 37 2.57 -17.55 -32.25
N PHE A 38 3.81 -17.03 -32.25
CA PHE A 38 4.41 -16.40 -31.07
C PHE A 38 3.64 -15.15 -30.61
N VAL A 39 3.26 -14.28 -31.55
CA VAL A 39 2.56 -13.02 -31.25
C VAL A 39 1.15 -13.33 -30.71
N VAL A 40 0.49 -14.35 -31.27
CA VAL A 40 -0.80 -14.82 -30.79
C VAL A 40 -0.68 -15.37 -29.36
N ALA A 41 0.31 -16.22 -29.08
CA ALA A 41 0.56 -16.74 -27.73
C ALA A 41 0.88 -15.62 -26.72
N LEU A 42 1.65 -14.61 -27.13
CA LEU A 42 1.98 -13.46 -26.29
C LEU A 42 0.75 -12.62 -25.91
N ARG A 43 -0.28 -12.56 -26.76
CA ARG A 43 -1.56 -11.89 -26.44
C ARG A 43 -2.35 -12.67 -25.40
N PHE A 44 -2.47 -13.98 -25.56
CA PHE A 44 -3.11 -14.83 -24.57
C PHE A 44 -2.40 -14.71 -23.22
N PHE A 45 -1.07 -14.80 -23.22
CA PHE A 45 -0.25 -14.61 -22.02
C PHE A 45 -0.50 -13.25 -21.38
N GLY A 46 -0.37 -12.15 -22.15
CA GLY A 46 -0.52 -10.79 -21.63
C GLY A 46 -1.90 -10.53 -21.04
N THR A 47 -2.95 -10.95 -21.77
CA THR A 47 -4.35 -10.81 -21.34
C THR A 47 -4.61 -11.59 -20.05
N THR A 48 -4.16 -12.85 -19.98
CA THR A 48 -4.33 -13.68 -18.78
C THR A 48 -3.60 -13.09 -17.58
N TRP A 49 -2.38 -12.58 -17.72
CA TRP A 49 -1.62 -11.99 -16.60
C TRP A 49 -2.21 -10.67 -16.08
N ILE A 50 -2.82 -9.86 -16.95
CA ILE A 50 -3.60 -8.69 -16.51
C ILE A 50 -4.76 -9.12 -15.62
N LEU A 51 -5.55 -10.11 -16.07
CA LEU A 51 -6.70 -10.62 -15.33
C LEU A 51 -6.29 -11.28 -14.01
N VAL A 52 -5.19 -12.03 -13.99
CA VAL A 52 -4.57 -12.59 -12.77
C VAL A 52 -4.21 -11.47 -11.80
N GLY A 53 -3.52 -10.43 -12.27
CA GLY A 53 -3.18 -9.27 -11.44
C GLY A 53 -4.41 -8.62 -10.80
N LEU A 54 -5.44 -8.34 -11.60
CA LEU A 54 -6.70 -7.75 -11.10
C LEU A 54 -7.38 -8.64 -10.06
N THR A 55 -7.40 -9.96 -10.27
CA THR A 55 -8.00 -10.91 -9.33
C THR A 55 -7.19 -10.98 -8.02
N LEU A 56 -5.86 -10.95 -8.09
CA LEU A 56 -4.99 -10.86 -6.92
C LEU A 56 -5.20 -9.57 -6.12
N TRP A 57 -5.44 -8.45 -6.80
CA TRP A 57 -5.77 -7.18 -6.13
C TRP A 57 -7.11 -7.28 -5.37
N ILE A 58 -8.14 -7.91 -5.96
CA ILE A 58 -9.40 -8.17 -5.27
C ILE A 58 -9.19 -9.07 -4.06
N ALA A 59 -8.52 -10.21 -4.23
CA ALA A 59 -8.24 -11.14 -3.14
C ALA A 59 -7.44 -10.46 -2.01
N TYR A 60 -6.47 -9.62 -2.36
CA TYR A 60 -5.70 -8.84 -1.40
C TYR A 60 -6.60 -7.90 -0.57
N ASN A 61 -7.43 -7.07 -1.22
CA ASN A 61 -8.32 -6.15 -0.51
C ASN A 61 -9.29 -6.89 0.41
N ARG A 62 -9.76 -8.07 0.01
CA ARG A 62 -10.63 -8.92 0.83
C ARG A 62 -9.94 -9.44 2.08
N ARG A 63 -8.65 -9.77 2.01
CA ARG A 63 -7.85 -10.18 3.19
C ARG A 63 -7.68 -9.04 4.17
N GLU A 64 -7.39 -7.83 3.67
CA GLU A 64 -7.26 -6.63 4.51
C GLU A 64 -8.59 -6.28 5.21
N ALA A 65 -9.73 -6.63 4.59
CA ALA A 65 -11.06 -6.49 5.18
C ALA A 65 -11.49 -7.68 6.06
N GLY A 66 -10.61 -8.63 6.37
CA GLY A 66 -10.93 -9.82 7.19
C GLY A 66 -11.85 -10.85 6.53
N ASN A 67 -12.15 -10.72 5.24
CA ASN A 67 -13.16 -11.52 4.51
C ASN A 67 -12.53 -12.58 3.59
N GLU A 68 -11.71 -13.47 4.15
CA GLU A 68 -10.88 -14.42 3.39
C GLU A 68 -11.56 -15.73 2.99
N GLU A 69 -12.76 -16.02 3.49
CA GLU A 69 -13.47 -17.29 3.28
C GLU A 69 -13.66 -17.65 1.79
N LEU A 70 -13.86 -16.63 0.95
CA LEU A 70 -14.09 -16.80 -0.49
C LEU A 70 -12.80 -16.70 -1.33
N ASN A 71 -11.65 -16.38 -0.73
CA ASN A 71 -10.40 -16.23 -1.46
C ASN A 71 -9.91 -17.53 -2.13
N PRO A 72 -10.04 -18.72 -1.52
CA PRO A 72 -9.68 -19.97 -2.20
C PRO A 72 -10.44 -20.18 -3.53
N ALA A 73 -11.69 -19.71 -3.61
CA ALA A 73 -12.50 -19.79 -4.83
C ALA A 73 -12.02 -18.83 -5.93
N LEU A 74 -11.28 -17.77 -5.57
CA LEU A 74 -10.65 -16.85 -6.51
C LEU A 74 -9.24 -17.32 -6.89
N GLU A 75 -8.45 -17.77 -5.92
CA GLU A 75 -7.03 -18.07 -6.08
C GLU A 75 -6.78 -19.35 -6.87
N LEU A 76 -7.60 -20.38 -6.67
CA LEU A 76 -7.45 -21.65 -7.38
C LEU A 76 -7.60 -21.51 -8.92
N PRO A 77 -8.68 -20.92 -9.45
CA PRO A 77 -8.81 -20.72 -10.90
C PRO A 77 -7.78 -19.71 -11.42
N THR A 78 -7.39 -18.71 -10.63
CA THR A 78 -6.33 -17.75 -10.98
C THR A 78 -4.99 -18.44 -11.19
N LEU A 79 -4.61 -19.33 -10.27
CA LEU A 79 -3.37 -20.12 -10.36
C LEU A 79 -3.41 -21.08 -11.55
N ALA A 80 -4.53 -21.76 -11.77
CA ALA A 80 -4.71 -22.63 -12.93
C ALA A 80 -4.59 -21.85 -14.26
N ALA A 81 -5.20 -20.66 -14.34
CA ALA A 81 -5.08 -19.78 -15.50
C ALA A 81 -3.64 -19.32 -15.75
N ALA A 82 -2.91 -18.94 -14.69
CA ALA A 82 -1.51 -18.52 -14.78
C ALA A 82 -0.61 -19.65 -15.30
N ILE A 83 -0.77 -20.87 -14.77
CA ILE A 83 -0.04 -22.06 -15.24
C ILE A 83 -0.36 -22.33 -16.71
N LEU A 84 -1.63 -22.26 -17.09
CA LEU A 84 -2.05 -22.55 -18.46
C LEU A 84 -1.55 -21.49 -19.45
N ALA A 85 -1.51 -20.21 -19.05
CA ALA A 85 -0.91 -19.15 -19.84
C ALA A 85 0.60 -19.35 -20.03
N LEU A 86 1.31 -19.79 -19.00
CA LEU A 86 2.73 -20.15 -19.10
C LEU A 86 2.94 -21.32 -20.07
N ILE A 87 2.14 -22.38 -19.95
CA ILE A 87 2.17 -23.53 -20.89
C ILE A 87 1.89 -23.04 -22.32
N THR A 88 0.89 -22.19 -22.52
CA THR A 88 0.55 -21.63 -23.83
C THR A 88 1.73 -20.86 -24.44
N ALA A 89 2.43 -20.06 -23.64
CA ALA A 89 3.61 -19.32 -24.08
C ALA A 89 4.82 -20.22 -24.39
N LEU A 90 5.06 -21.24 -23.56
CA LEU A 90 6.16 -22.21 -23.75
C LEU A 90 5.94 -23.12 -24.98
N PHE A 91 4.70 -23.51 -25.23
CA PHE A 91 4.32 -24.42 -26.31
C PHE A 91 3.59 -23.70 -27.45
N TYR A 92 4.04 -22.49 -27.81
CA TYR A 92 3.34 -21.62 -28.75
C TYR A 92 3.18 -22.18 -30.17
N VAL A 93 4.04 -23.11 -30.59
CA VAL A 93 3.96 -23.82 -31.89
C VAL A 93 3.02 -25.03 -31.86
N SER A 94 2.47 -25.40 -30.70
CA SER A 94 1.59 -26.55 -30.56
C SER A 94 0.25 -26.32 -31.26
N PRO A 95 -0.33 -27.33 -31.94
CA PRO A 95 -1.69 -27.23 -32.48
C PRO A 95 -2.74 -27.05 -31.38
N LEU A 96 -2.41 -27.38 -30.13
CA LEU A 96 -3.27 -27.15 -28.96
C LEU A 96 -3.24 -25.71 -28.46
N MET A 97 -2.30 -24.87 -28.93
CA MET A 97 -2.10 -23.51 -28.43
C MET A 97 -3.39 -22.67 -28.41
N PRO A 98 -4.26 -22.66 -29.46
CA PRO A 98 -5.50 -21.88 -29.41
C PRO A 98 -6.44 -22.33 -28.29
N ILE A 99 -6.54 -23.65 -28.08
CA ILE A 99 -7.38 -24.25 -27.03
C ILE A 99 -6.85 -23.87 -25.65
N LEU A 100 -5.54 -24.01 -25.45
CA LEU A 100 -4.87 -23.68 -24.18
C LEU A 100 -4.96 -22.17 -23.88
N GLY A 101 -4.77 -21.33 -24.91
CA GLY A 101 -4.86 -19.88 -24.80
C GLY A 101 -6.25 -19.42 -24.36
N TRP A 102 -7.30 -19.87 -25.06
CA TRP A 102 -8.68 -19.54 -24.68
C TRP A 102 -9.08 -20.12 -23.33
N ALA A 103 -8.64 -21.33 -22.99
CA ALA A 103 -8.89 -21.90 -21.67
C ALA A 103 -8.22 -21.08 -20.56
N SER A 104 -7.01 -20.54 -20.78
CA SER A 104 -6.32 -19.69 -19.80
C SER A 104 -7.07 -18.37 -19.57
N VAL A 105 -7.50 -17.71 -20.65
CA VAL A 105 -8.27 -16.46 -20.58
C VAL A 105 -9.64 -16.71 -19.96
N GLY A 106 -10.30 -17.81 -20.30
CA GLY A 106 -11.60 -18.19 -19.75
C GLY A 106 -11.53 -18.41 -18.24
N LEU A 107 -10.53 -19.14 -17.75
CA LEU A 107 -10.33 -19.36 -16.31
C LEU A 107 -10.02 -18.06 -15.57
N ALA A 108 -9.14 -17.21 -16.11
CA ALA A 108 -8.82 -15.93 -15.49
C ALA A 108 -10.02 -14.97 -15.49
N SER A 109 -10.80 -14.96 -16.58
CA SER A 109 -12.02 -14.16 -16.68
C SER A 109 -13.08 -14.65 -15.69
N MET A 110 -13.24 -15.96 -15.54
CA MET A 110 -14.13 -16.56 -14.55
C MET A 110 -13.73 -16.15 -13.13
N ALA A 111 -12.45 -16.26 -12.79
CA ALA A 111 -11.95 -15.85 -11.48
C ALA A 111 -12.20 -14.36 -11.21
N LEU A 112 -11.93 -13.51 -12.19
CA LEU A 112 -12.19 -12.07 -12.08
C LEU A 112 -13.68 -11.78 -11.96
N LEU A 113 -14.54 -12.43 -12.75
CA LEU A 113 -15.99 -12.26 -12.68
C LEU A 113 -16.54 -12.67 -11.31
N ILE A 114 -16.10 -13.81 -10.78
CA ILE A 114 -16.45 -14.23 -9.41
C ILE A 114 -15.98 -13.15 -8.43
N GLY A 115 -14.73 -12.69 -8.54
CA GLY A 115 -14.19 -11.63 -7.70
C GLY A 115 -15.03 -10.36 -7.72
N VAL A 116 -15.37 -9.85 -8.91
CA VAL A 116 -16.19 -8.65 -9.11
C VAL A 116 -17.60 -8.85 -8.57
N ILE A 117 -18.25 -9.99 -8.86
CA ILE A 117 -19.59 -10.30 -8.33
C ILE A 117 -19.56 -10.31 -6.81
N VAL A 118 -18.57 -10.97 -6.22
CA VAL A 118 -18.42 -11.03 -4.76
C VAL A 118 -18.14 -9.64 -4.20
N THR A 119 -17.31 -8.80 -4.84
CA THR A 119 -17.09 -7.41 -4.41
C THR A 119 -18.36 -6.56 -4.46
N LEU A 120 -19.23 -6.78 -5.45
CA LEU A 120 -20.50 -6.05 -5.55
C LEU A 120 -21.56 -6.57 -4.56
N ALA A 121 -21.62 -7.88 -4.33
CA ALA A 121 -22.59 -8.50 -3.44
C ALA A 121 -22.21 -8.38 -1.96
N LEU A 122 -20.90 -8.45 -1.67
CA LEU A 122 -20.30 -8.47 -0.34
C LEU A 122 -19.10 -7.50 -0.35
N PRO A 123 -19.35 -6.18 -0.33
CA PRO A 123 -18.30 -5.19 -0.39
C PRO A 123 -17.37 -5.34 0.83
N ALA A 124 -16.12 -5.64 0.54
CA ALA A 124 -15.06 -5.80 1.53
C ALA A 124 -14.30 -4.48 1.63
N PHE A 125 -14.83 -3.54 2.41
CA PHE A 125 -14.10 -2.33 2.76
C PHE A 125 -13.09 -2.67 3.87
N PRO A 126 -11.85 -2.14 3.82
CA PRO A 126 -11.02 -2.16 5.00
C PRO A 126 -11.82 -1.48 6.11
N GLU A 127 -12.00 -2.14 7.25
CA GLU A 127 -12.73 -1.53 8.35
C GLU A 127 -12.06 -0.17 8.64
N PRO A 128 -12.81 0.95 8.60
CA PRO A 128 -12.25 2.18 9.13
C PRO A 128 -11.83 1.85 10.56
N VAL A 129 -10.59 2.16 10.92
CA VAL A 129 -10.14 2.05 12.31
C VAL A 129 -11.02 2.99 13.12
N THR A 130 -12.12 2.45 13.64
CA THR A 130 -13.09 3.19 14.42
C THR A 130 -12.50 3.31 15.81
N VAL A 131 -11.88 4.45 16.08
CA VAL A 131 -11.54 4.82 17.44
C VAL A 131 -12.86 5.17 18.13
N SER A 132 -13.41 4.21 18.89
CA SER A 132 -14.51 4.50 19.80
C SER A 132 -13.95 5.24 21.03
N TRP A 133 -14.47 6.44 21.27
CA TRP A 133 -14.13 7.26 22.42
C TRP A 133 -15.21 7.09 23.49
N PRO A 134 -14.90 6.73 24.74
CA PRO A 134 -15.85 6.90 25.83
C PRO A 134 -15.97 8.41 26.10
N GLU A 135 -17.19 8.94 26.19
CA GLU A 135 -17.37 10.32 26.69
C GLU A 135 -16.66 10.41 28.06
N GLY A 136 -15.70 11.30 28.30
CA GLY A 136 -15.18 11.58 29.66
C GLY A 136 -14.00 10.77 30.27
N GLY A 137 -13.29 9.87 29.59
CA GLY A 137 -12.09 9.17 30.13
C GLY A 137 -11.07 8.67 29.08
N GLU A 138 -9.81 8.42 29.48
CA GLU A 138 -8.67 8.01 28.61
C GLU A 138 -8.99 6.79 27.71
N PRO A 139 -8.48 6.74 26.46
CA PRO A 139 -8.81 5.69 25.50
C PRO A 139 -8.22 4.36 25.95
N THR A 140 -9.06 3.48 26.47
CA THR A 140 -8.68 2.10 26.78
C THR A 140 -8.75 1.26 25.51
N VAL A 141 -7.60 0.79 25.03
CA VAL A 141 -7.54 -0.33 24.08
C VAL A 141 -7.77 -1.63 24.86
N SER A 142 -9.02 -1.92 25.19
CA SER A 142 -9.47 -3.31 25.21
C SER A 142 -10.31 -3.44 23.96
N GLY A 143 -9.90 -4.27 23.02
CA GLY A 143 -10.70 -4.51 21.82
C GLY A 143 -11.97 -5.21 22.25
N HIS A 144 -12.99 -4.44 22.64
CA HIS A 144 -14.14 -4.78 23.48
C HIS A 144 -14.41 -3.59 24.43
N ASP A 145 -15.44 -2.82 24.07
CA ASP A 145 -16.51 -2.21 24.88
C ASP A 145 -16.10 -1.83 26.31
N ASP A 146 -16.02 -0.55 26.66
CA ASP A 146 -17.11 0.35 27.08
C ASP A 146 -16.68 0.89 28.48
N HIS A 147 -16.68 2.17 28.83
CA HIS A 147 -17.84 2.99 29.20
C HIS A 147 -17.39 4.43 29.57
N GLY A 148 -18.21 5.44 29.25
CA GLY A 148 -18.77 6.29 30.33
C GLY A 148 -18.36 7.77 30.51
N HIS A 149 -19.18 8.66 29.92
CA HIS A 149 -19.61 10.04 30.26
C HIS A 149 -18.69 11.16 30.85
N SER A 150 -18.72 12.31 30.13
CA SER A 150 -18.83 13.75 30.55
C SER A 150 -17.68 14.41 31.35
N ALA A 151 -17.28 15.70 31.20
CA ALA A 151 -17.85 16.96 30.69
C ALA A 151 -16.70 17.96 30.35
N ASP A 152 -16.71 18.67 29.22
CA ASP A 152 -17.15 20.07 28.98
C ASP A 152 -16.09 21.17 29.24
N HIS A 153 -15.54 21.74 28.15
CA HIS A 153 -15.46 23.19 27.89
C HIS A 153 -15.05 23.45 26.43
N ALA A 154 -15.93 24.13 25.69
CA ALA A 154 -15.81 24.48 24.29
C ALA A 154 -14.82 25.64 24.03
N HIS A 155 -13.98 25.49 22.98
CA HIS A 155 -13.80 26.50 21.93
C HIS A 155 -13.22 25.88 20.64
N GLU A 156 -14.07 25.92 19.61
CA GLU A 156 -13.80 25.99 18.16
C GLU A 156 -12.79 25.04 17.49
N VAL A 157 -13.40 24.14 16.70
CA VAL A 157 -12.84 23.03 15.92
C VAL A 157 -12.00 23.52 14.73
N VAL A 158 -10.71 23.15 14.73
CA VAL A 158 -9.97 22.81 13.50
C VAL A 158 -9.43 21.41 13.71
N ALA A 159 -9.94 20.43 12.96
CA ALA A 159 -9.41 19.08 12.94
C ALA A 159 -7.94 19.14 12.47
N GLN A 160 -6.99 19.09 13.41
CA GLN A 160 -5.57 19.02 13.08
C GLN A 160 -5.30 17.66 12.44
N SER A 161 -5.27 17.68 11.11
CA SER A 161 -4.75 16.59 10.28
C SER A 161 -3.34 16.27 10.75
N ALA A 162 -2.99 14.98 10.84
CA ALA A 162 -1.64 14.57 11.26
C ALA A 162 -0.59 15.16 10.31
N ASP A 163 0.50 15.67 10.87
CA ASP A 163 1.56 16.32 10.11
C ASP A 163 2.53 15.30 9.48
N ASP A 164 3.23 15.76 8.45
CA ASP A 164 4.32 15.01 7.84
C ASP A 164 5.63 15.24 8.61
N LEU A 165 5.83 14.47 9.68
CA LEU A 165 7.05 14.52 10.50
C LEU A 165 8.33 14.20 9.72
N THR A 166 8.26 13.68 8.49
CA THR A 166 9.45 13.46 7.65
C THR A 166 10.08 14.74 7.12
N ARG A 167 9.42 15.89 7.30
CA ARG A 167 9.98 17.23 7.03
C ARG A 167 11.03 17.68 8.05
N ILE A 168 11.12 17.01 9.19
CA ILE A 168 12.13 17.28 10.21
C ILE A 168 13.39 16.48 9.88
N GLU A 169 14.52 17.16 9.77
CA GLU A 169 15.80 16.54 9.47
C GLU A 169 16.18 15.54 10.58
N GLY A 170 16.55 14.33 10.17
CA GLY A 170 16.83 13.21 11.05
C GLY A 170 15.64 12.28 11.27
N ILE A 171 14.42 12.66 10.88
CA ILE A 171 13.22 11.80 10.94
C ILE A 171 12.95 11.16 9.58
N GLY A 172 13.51 9.96 9.35
CA GLY A 172 13.17 9.15 8.19
C GLY A 172 11.79 8.48 8.30
N PRO A 173 11.24 7.88 7.21
CA PRO A 173 9.89 7.29 7.21
C PRO A 173 9.63 6.25 8.32
N LYS A 174 10.67 5.53 8.74
CA LYS A 174 10.55 4.54 9.82
C LYS A 174 10.49 5.18 11.21
N LEU A 175 11.23 6.27 11.44
CA LEU A 175 11.17 7.05 12.67
C LEU A 175 9.84 7.80 12.77
N ALA A 176 9.36 8.38 11.67
CA ALA A 176 8.02 8.98 11.60
C ALA A 176 6.94 7.96 11.96
N SER A 177 7.02 6.72 11.47
CA SER A 177 6.12 5.64 11.89
C SER A 177 6.20 5.37 13.40
N ILE A 178 7.41 5.23 13.95
CA ILE A 178 7.61 4.95 15.38
C ILE A 178 7.08 6.09 16.27
N LEU A 179 7.31 7.34 15.86
CA LEU A 179 6.81 8.52 16.56
C LEU A 179 5.28 8.58 16.50
N LYS A 180 4.68 8.27 15.34
CA LYS A 180 3.23 8.16 15.19
C LYS A 180 2.65 7.02 16.04
N ASP A 181 3.29 5.86 16.05
CA ASP A 181 2.92 4.70 16.88
C ASP A 181 3.01 5.04 18.38
N ALA A 182 3.85 6.00 18.75
CA ALA A 182 4.01 6.50 20.12
C ALA A 182 3.19 7.77 20.42
N GLY A 183 2.24 8.13 19.56
CA GLY A 183 1.29 9.23 19.78
C GLY A 183 1.83 10.63 19.47
N VAL A 184 2.95 10.74 18.75
CA VAL A 184 3.47 12.01 18.23
C VAL A 184 3.06 12.13 16.77
N LEU A 185 1.97 12.85 16.51
CA LEU A 185 1.29 12.94 15.21
C LEU A 185 1.42 14.31 14.53
N THR A 186 1.67 15.37 15.30
CA THR A 186 1.80 16.74 14.78
C THR A 186 3.17 17.35 15.10
N PHE A 187 3.55 18.40 14.38
CA PHE A 187 4.74 19.18 14.69
C PHE A 187 4.64 19.80 16.09
N ALA A 188 3.46 20.26 16.50
CA ALA A 188 3.23 20.79 17.84
C ALA A 188 3.50 19.73 18.93
N GLN A 189 2.97 18.51 18.74
CA GLN A 189 3.21 17.40 19.68
C GLN A 189 4.68 16.97 19.72
N LEU A 190 5.40 17.05 18.59
CA LEU A 190 6.82 16.75 18.54
C LEU A 190 7.65 17.85 19.23
N ALA A 191 7.25 19.12 19.10
CA ALA A 191 7.90 20.28 19.73
C ALA A 191 7.76 20.29 21.27
N GLU A 192 6.65 19.75 21.79
CA GLU A 192 6.40 19.65 23.22
C GLU A 192 7.23 18.58 23.93
N ARG A 193 7.84 17.64 23.18
CA ARG A 193 8.62 16.54 23.75
C ARG A 193 10.07 16.92 23.93
N GLN A 194 10.68 16.40 24.99
CA GLN A 194 12.11 16.53 25.22
C GLN A 194 12.88 15.55 24.34
N SER A 195 14.05 15.96 23.84
CA SER A 195 14.92 15.14 22.99
C SER A 195 15.33 13.81 23.64
N ASP A 196 15.53 13.81 24.97
CA ASP A 196 15.81 12.62 25.77
C ASP A 196 14.63 11.63 25.79
N GLU A 197 13.40 12.13 25.85
CA GLU A 197 12.19 11.30 25.83
C GLU A 197 11.98 10.69 24.45
N LEU A 198 12.15 11.48 23.39
CA LEU A 198 12.10 11.01 22.00
C LEU A 198 13.17 9.93 21.75
N THR A 199 14.36 10.11 22.29
CA THR A 199 15.44 9.11 22.19
C THR A 199 15.09 7.80 22.88
N LYS A 200 14.52 7.87 24.09
CA LYS A 200 14.08 6.66 24.84
C LYS A 200 12.94 5.95 24.12
N LEU A 201 11.97 6.70 23.61
CA LEU A 201 10.82 6.20 22.85
C LEU A 201 11.27 5.44 21.60
N VAL A 202 12.14 6.04 20.80
CA VAL A 202 12.65 5.41 19.56
C VAL A 202 13.48 4.15 19.87
N LYS A 203 14.29 4.17 20.93
CA LYS A 203 15.06 2.98 21.38
C LYS A 203 14.15 1.87 21.91
N ALA A 204 13.10 2.21 22.65
CA ALA A 204 12.11 1.25 23.16
C ALA A 204 11.36 0.54 22.03
N ALA A 205 11.14 1.23 20.90
CA ALA A 205 10.55 0.66 19.68
C ALA A 205 11.52 -0.22 18.87
N GLY A 206 12.74 -0.44 19.33
CA GLY A 206 13.71 -1.34 18.70
C GLY A 206 14.36 -0.77 17.42
N PHE A 207 14.43 0.55 17.26
CA PHE A 207 15.11 1.16 16.12
C PHE A 207 16.63 1.00 16.23
N GLY A 208 17.22 0.21 15.33
CA GLY A 208 18.63 -0.20 15.40
C GLY A 208 19.63 0.67 14.64
N ALA A 209 19.19 1.68 13.88
CA ALA A 209 20.09 2.56 13.14
C ALA A 209 20.50 3.78 13.99
N PRO A 210 21.69 4.37 13.76
CA PRO A 210 22.07 5.62 14.43
C PRO A 210 21.09 6.75 14.10
N PHE A 211 20.67 7.50 15.12
CA PHE A 211 19.83 8.69 15.00
C PHE A 211 20.22 9.73 16.06
N ASN A 212 19.91 11.00 15.83
CA ASN A 212 19.96 12.05 16.85
C ASN A 212 18.61 12.78 16.90
N ALA A 213 18.00 12.85 18.09
CA ALA A 213 16.72 13.52 18.32
C ALA A 213 16.87 14.91 18.97
N GLU A 214 18.11 15.38 19.17
CA GLU A 214 18.42 16.65 19.86
C GLU A 214 17.74 17.87 19.23
N SER A 215 17.79 17.97 17.89
CA SER A 215 17.23 19.10 17.14
C SER A 215 15.75 18.92 16.75
N TRP A 216 15.14 17.76 17.00
CA TRP A 216 13.77 17.48 16.55
C TRP A 216 12.72 18.40 17.17
N PRO A 217 12.75 18.71 18.48
CA PRO A 217 11.75 19.59 19.09
C PRO A 217 11.82 21.02 18.54
N GLU A 218 13.02 21.55 18.34
CA GLU A 218 13.24 22.91 17.82
C GLU A 218 12.77 23.04 16.36
N GLN A 219 13.17 22.11 15.51
CA GLN A 219 12.69 22.03 14.13
C GLN A 219 11.15 21.89 14.07
N ALA A 220 10.58 21.08 14.97
CA ALA A 220 9.14 20.87 15.03
C ALA A 220 8.40 22.12 15.50
N GLN A 221 9.01 22.95 16.37
CA GLN A 221 8.43 24.22 16.79
C GLN A 221 8.31 25.19 15.60
N LEU A 222 9.35 25.30 14.78
CA LEU A 222 9.34 26.12 13.56
C LEU A 222 8.32 25.60 12.54
N ALA A 223 8.26 24.28 12.34
CA ALA A 223 7.28 23.65 11.45
C ALA A 223 5.83 23.84 11.93
N ALA A 224 5.57 23.75 13.25
CA ALA A 224 4.25 24.00 13.84
C ALA A 224 3.81 25.46 13.70
N ALA A 225 4.77 26.40 13.72
CA ALA A 225 4.54 27.82 13.48
C ALA A 225 4.44 28.18 11.99
N GLY A 226 4.69 27.22 11.08
CA GLY A 226 4.71 27.46 9.63
C GLY A 226 5.92 28.28 9.14
N GLN A 227 6.97 28.41 9.96
CA GLN A 227 8.20 29.15 9.67
C GLN A 227 9.16 28.29 8.85
N TRP A 228 8.77 28.00 7.60
CA TRP A 228 9.51 27.09 6.73
C TRP A 228 10.89 27.62 6.30
N ASP A 229 11.02 28.94 6.14
CA ASP A 229 12.30 29.57 5.80
C ASP A 229 13.28 29.48 6.99
N ASP A 230 12.83 29.81 8.21
CA ASP A 230 13.63 29.66 9.43
C ASP A 230 13.99 28.19 9.71
N LEU A 231 13.09 27.25 9.39
CA LEU A 231 13.35 25.81 9.48
C LEU A 231 14.46 25.39 8.51
N GLN A 232 14.45 25.91 7.28
CA GLN A 232 15.50 25.62 6.30
C GLN A 232 16.85 26.18 6.75
N ASP A 233 16.89 27.41 7.26
CA ASP A 233 18.11 28.03 7.79
C ASP A 233 18.69 27.24 8.98
N LEU A 234 17.82 26.67 9.82
CA LEU A 234 18.22 25.77 10.90
C LEU A 234 18.75 24.46 10.36
N GLN A 235 18.09 23.84 9.38
CA GLN A 235 18.52 22.58 8.75
C GLN A 235 19.86 22.71 8.03
N ASP A 236 20.13 23.86 7.40
CA ASP A 236 21.42 24.14 6.76
C ASP A 236 22.60 24.21 7.75
N GLN A 237 22.31 24.44 9.05
CA GLN A 237 23.28 24.42 10.15
C GLN A 237 23.35 23.05 10.85
N LEU A 238 22.55 22.08 10.42
CA LEU A 238 22.52 20.72 10.94
C LEU A 238 23.23 19.76 9.98
N GLN A 239 23.82 18.70 10.54
CA GLN A 239 24.30 17.56 9.77
C GLN A 239 23.69 16.27 10.31
N GLY A 240 22.63 15.79 9.66
CA GLY A 240 21.90 14.60 10.07
C GLY A 240 21.22 14.77 11.42
N GLY A 241 20.72 15.98 11.70
CA GLY A 241 20.08 16.35 12.98
C GLY A 241 21.03 16.69 14.13
N ARG A 242 22.32 16.92 13.86
CA ARG A 242 23.33 17.40 14.83
C ARG A 242 23.73 18.85 14.53
N TYR A 243 23.88 19.69 15.54
CA TYR A 243 24.49 21.01 15.37
C TYR A 243 25.92 20.87 14.89
N THR A 244 26.26 21.51 13.77
CA THR A 244 27.64 21.62 13.33
C THR A 244 28.32 22.70 14.17
N THR A 245 29.05 22.31 15.22
CA THR A 245 29.96 23.21 15.95
C THR A 245 31.14 23.61 15.08
#